data_AF-A0A6J2XQX4-F1
#
_entry.id   AF-A0A6J2XQX4-F1
#
_cell.length_a   1.000
_cell.length_b   1.000
_cell.length_c   1.000
_cell.angle_alpha   90.00
_cell.angle_beta   90.00
_cell.angle_gamma   90.00
#
_symmetry.space_group_name_H-M   'P 1'
#
loop_
_entity.id
_entity.type
_entity.pdbx_description
1 polymer ?
#
loop_
_entity_poly.entity_id
_entity_poly.type
_entity_poly.pdbx_seq_one_letter_code
_entity_poly.pdbx_strand_id
1 'polypeptide(L)'
;MLTRISMQNNSLKTLPKDAFTNLIGTKSYGKVKLTINLIFSYNRINTIDRNAFRGLKNINNLWLDNNKLIDWNGKLLDGVEVDNLRIGHNLITCFKDDLDGIIKAEITHLDNNPYDCDCLEKIKIWAKKNDKSVDIFHSDMDCRIKRMRGKIDGLKDLLGKTNTDKSKEETTLRNLVNVEDEVEVLFK
;
A
#
# COMPACT_ATOMS: atom_id res chain seq x y z
N MET A 1 -8.06 26.83 21.28
CA MET A 1 -8.30 27.50 19.97
C MET A 1 -7.61 26.67 18.90
N LEU A 2 -8.37 26.14 17.94
CA LEU A 2 -7.85 25.25 16.90
C LEU A 2 -7.42 26.08 15.69
N THR A 3 -6.20 25.89 15.20
CA THR A 3 -5.78 26.51 13.94
C THR A 3 -6.03 25.53 12.80
N ARG A 4 -6.60 25.98 11.67
CA ARG A 4 -6.79 25.15 10.48
C ARG A 4 -6.16 25.84 9.28
N ILE A 5 -5.27 25.14 8.59
CA ILE A 5 -4.78 25.50 7.26
C ILE A 5 -5.32 24.45 6.30
N SER A 6 -6.09 24.90 5.32
CA SER A 6 -6.64 24.04 4.28
C SER A 6 -6.21 24.58 2.92
N MET A 7 -5.50 23.75 2.17
CA MET A 7 -5.14 23.97 0.77
C MET A 7 -5.66 22.83 -0.10
N GLN A 8 -6.72 22.14 0.34
CA GLN A 8 -7.34 21.05 -0.40
C GLN A 8 -7.83 21.47 -1.79
N ASN A 9 -7.94 20.52 -2.73
CA ASN A 9 -8.44 20.76 -4.09
C ASN A 9 -7.65 21.82 -4.88
N ASN A 10 -6.33 21.81 -4.73
CA ASN A 10 -5.43 22.68 -5.47
C ASN A 10 -4.50 21.85 -6.37
N SER A 11 -3.52 22.53 -6.98
CA SER A 11 -2.49 21.90 -7.83
C SER A 11 -1.11 21.89 -7.18
N LEU A 12 -1.05 21.84 -5.85
CA LEU A 12 0.23 21.80 -5.13
C LEU A 12 0.99 20.54 -5.51
N LYS A 13 2.26 20.69 -5.88
CA LYS A 13 3.16 19.58 -6.23
C LYS A 13 4.11 19.20 -5.11
N THR A 14 4.40 20.15 -4.22
CA THR A 14 5.42 20.01 -3.20
C THR A 14 5.00 20.71 -1.92
N LEU A 15 5.35 20.16 -0.76
CA LEU A 15 5.43 20.92 0.48
C LEU A 15 6.87 21.36 0.70
N PRO A 16 7.17 22.68 0.64
CA PRO A 16 8.53 23.17 0.72
C PRO A 16 9.09 23.07 2.13
N LYS A 17 10.42 23.19 2.24
CA LYS A 17 11.11 23.41 3.51
C LYS A 17 10.44 24.56 4.26
N ASP A 18 10.31 24.42 5.58
CA ASP A 18 9.89 25.52 6.45
C ASP A 18 8.48 26.09 6.16
N ALA A 19 7.63 25.31 5.50
CA ALA A 19 6.28 25.70 5.08
C ALA A 19 5.39 26.25 6.23
N PHE A 20 5.67 25.81 7.46
CA PHE A 20 4.88 26.17 8.64
C PHE A 20 5.68 26.92 9.71
N THR A 21 6.78 27.60 9.34
CA THR A 21 7.64 28.32 10.29
C THR A 21 6.90 29.36 11.14
N ASN A 22 5.88 30.00 10.59
CA ASN A 22 5.03 30.97 11.32
C ASN A 22 4.17 30.34 12.42
N LEU A 23 4.14 29.01 12.49
CA LEU A 23 3.36 28.21 13.42
C LEU A 23 4.25 27.41 14.39
N ILE A 24 5.56 27.72 14.42
CA ILE A 24 6.52 27.03 15.27
C ILE A 24 6.16 27.17 16.76
N GLY A 25 6.38 26.06 17.47
CA GLY A 25 6.29 25.97 18.92
C GLY A 25 4.95 25.40 19.42
N THR A 26 4.89 25.16 20.72
CA THR A 26 3.64 24.88 21.43
C THR A 26 3.05 26.19 21.89
N LYS A 27 2.01 26.67 21.20
CA LYS A 27 1.15 27.69 21.80
C LYS A 27 0.20 26.95 22.75
N SER A 28 0.03 27.45 23.96
CA SER A 28 -0.90 26.89 24.94
C SER A 28 -1.73 28.01 25.53
N TYR A 29 -3.01 27.75 25.79
CA TYR A 29 -3.86 28.66 26.54
C TYR A 29 -4.22 27.99 27.87
N GLY A 30 -3.52 28.37 28.93
CA GLY A 30 -3.52 27.62 30.19
C GLY A 30 -3.02 26.19 29.99
N LYS A 31 -3.81 25.19 30.41
CA LYS A 31 -3.49 23.75 30.24
C LYS A 31 -3.83 23.20 28.85
N VAL A 32 -4.47 23.98 27.98
CA VAL A 32 -4.91 23.51 26.67
C VAL A 32 -3.79 23.69 25.65
N LYS A 33 -3.25 22.57 25.16
CA LYS A 33 -2.30 22.50 24.05
C LYS A 33 -3.00 22.96 22.77
N LEU A 34 -2.44 23.93 22.05
CA LEU A 34 -2.97 24.30 20.74
C LEU A 34 -2.49 23.29 19.70
N THR A 35 -3.43 22.72 18.97
CA THR A 35 -3.19 21.81 17.86
C THR A 35 -3.55 22.49 16.54
N ILE A 36 -2.95 21.99 15.45
CA ILE A 36 -3.23 22.46 14.10
C ILE A 36 -3.84 21.35 13.25
N ASN A 37 -4.76 21.73 12.36
CA ASN A 37 -5.25 20.90 11.28
C ASN A 37 -4.60 21.36 9.97
N LEU A 38 -3.87 20.45 9.32
CA LEU A 38 -3.19 20.65 8.05
C LEU A 38 -3.86 19.78 6.99
N ILE A 39 -4.69 20.42 6.16
CA ILE A 39 -5.53 19.73 5.18
C ILE A 39 -5.01 20.02 3.77
N PHE A 40 -4.40 19.01 3.15
CA PHE A 40 -3.75 19.08 1.83
C PHE A 40 -4.29 18.02 0.86
N SER A 41 -5.39 17.35 1.20
CA SER A 41 -5.98 16.32 0.35
C SER A 41 -6.39 16.84 -1.04
N TYR A 42 -6.46 15.94 -2.02
CA TYR A 42 -6.85 16.26 -3.40
C TYR A 42 -5.94 17.32 -4.03
N ASN A 43 -4.64 17.07 -3.97
CA ASN A 43 -3.62 17.88 -4.63
C ASN A 43 -2.78 16.97 -5.57
N ARG A 44 -1.58 17.43 -5.95
CA ARG A 44 -0.63 16.67 -6.78
C ARG A 44 0.71 16.51 -6.05
N ILE A 45 0.68 16.51 -4.72
CA ILE A 45 1.89 16.52 -3.90
C ILE A 45 2.60 15.19 -4.10
N ASN A 46 3.81 15.25 -4.65
CA ASN A 46 4.67 14.08 -4.85
C ASN A 46 5.93 14.14 -3.98
N THR A 47 6.26 15.32 -3.46
CA THR A 47 7.46 15.56 -2.66
C THR A 47 7.12 16.40 -1.45
N ILE A 48 7.58 15.97 -0.28
CA ILE A 48 7.54 16.74 0.97
C ILE A 48 8.99 16.93 1.41
N ASP A 49 9.42 18.18 1.57
CA ASP A 49 10.75 18.44 2.10
C ASP A 49 10.88 17.85 3.51
N ARG A 50 12.04 17.28 3.83
CA ARG A 50 12.32 16.67 5.15
C ARG A 50 12.11 17.63 6.32
N ASN A 51 12.16 18.94 6.09
CA ASN A 51 11.95 19.99 7.09
C ASN A 51 10.63 20.74 6.89
N ALA A 52 9.69 20.23 6.09
CA ALA A 52 8.42 20.93 5.84
C ALA A 52 7.65 21.18 7.15
N PHE A 53 7.62 20.19 8.05
CA PHE A 53 6.91 20.25 9.34
C PHE A 53 7.79 20.71 10.50
N ARG A 54 9.01 21.20 10.22
CA ARG A 54 9.98 21.55 11.26
C ARG A 54 9.42 22.60 12.23
N GLY A 55 9.55 22.30 13.52
CA GLY A 55 9.17 23.18 14.62
C GLY A 55 7.67 23.17 14.96
N LEU A 56 6.84 22.44 14.20
CA LEU A 56 5.54 22.01 14.70
C LEU A 56 5.74 21.02 15.85
N LYS A 57 4.79 21.01 16.78
CA LYS A 57 4.83 20.10 17.94
C LYS A 57 3.63 19.17 17.97
N ASN A 58 2.44 19.67 17.62
CA ASN A 58 1.20 18.90 17.70
C ASN A 58 0.32 19.20 16.50
N ILE A 59 0.02 18.18 15.72
CA ILE A 59 -0.92 18.23 14.61
C ILE A 59 -2.09 17.34 14.98
N ASN A 60 -3.30 17.88 15.03
CA ASN A 60 -4.48 17.08 15.27
C ASN A 60 -4.82 16.28 14.02
N ASN A 61 -4.93 16.95 12.86
CA ASN A 61 -5.20 16.30 11.58
C ASN A 61 -4.13 16.65 10.55
N LEU A 62 -3.43 15.65 10.03
CA LEU A 62 -2.59 15.77 8.83
C LEU A 62 -3.22 14.95 7.71
N TRP A 63 -3.90 15.62 6.79
CA TRP A 63 -4.58 14.96 5.69
C TRP A 63 -3.87 15.25 4.37
N LEU A 64 -3.36 14.18 3.76
CA LEU A 64 -2.62 14.16 2.51
C LEU A 64 -3.20 13.14 1.53
N ASP A 65 -4.46 12.71 1.75
CA ASP A 65 -5.13 11.77 0.86
C ASP A 65 -5.25 12.31 -0.56
N ASN A 66 -5.35 11.42 -1.55
CA ASN A 66 -5.57 11.80 -2.94
C ASN A 66 -4.47 12.76 -3.45
N ASN A 67 -3.22 12.33 -3.28
CA ASN A 67 -2.03 13.03 -3.76
C ASN A 67 -1.22 12.08 -4.67
N LYS A 68 0.09 12.33 -4.82
CA LYS A 68 1.00 11.58 -5.68
C LYS A 68 2.27 11.17 -4.94
N LEU A 69 2.17 10.98 -3.62
CA LEU A 69 3.30 10.55 -2.79
C LEU A 69 3.70 9.13 -3.17
N ILE A 70 4.98 8.93 -3.46
CA ILE A 70 5.55 7.61 -3.78
C ILE A 70 6.31 6.98 -2.60
N ASP A 71 6.64 7.80 -1.61
CA ASP A 71 7.43 7.45 -0.44
C ASP A 71 6.95 8.29 0.74
N TRP A 72 7.15 7.79 1.95
CA TRP A 72 6.99 8.50 3.19
C TRP A 72 8.22 8.29 4.06
N ASN A 73 9.00 9.36 4.25
CA ASN A 73 10.16 9.33 5.11
C ASN A 73 9.72 9.41 6.59
N GLY A 74 10.08 8.41 7.39
CA GLY A 74 9.70 8.31 8.81
C GLY A 74 10.19 9.48 9.67
N LYS A 75 11.19 10.23 9.20
CA LYS A 75 11.72 11.41 9.88
C LYS A 75 10.95 12.70 9.61
N LEU A 76 10.00 12.70 8.66
CA LEU A 76 9.20 13.87 8.32
C LEU A 76 8.46 14.46 9.54
N LEU A 77 8.06 13.59 10.46
CA LEU A 77 7.31 13.95 11.66
C LEU A 77 8.16 13.84 12.93
N ASP A 78 9.49 13.83 12.84
CA ASP A 78 10.37 13.73 14.01
C ASP A 78 10.11 14.86 15.01
N GLY A 79 9.83 14.48 16.26
CA GLY A 79 9.46 15.43 17.32
C GLY A 79 8.10 16.12 17.14
N VAL A 80 7.25 15.63 16.23
CA VAL A 80 5.88 16.07 15.99
C VAL A 80 4.91 14.97 16.42
N GLU A 81 4.01 15.28 17.35
CA GLU A 81 2.88 14.43 17.70
C GLU A 81 1.74 14.64 16.69
N VAL A 82 1.13 13.54 16.24
CA VAL A 82 0.03 13.56 15.28
C VAL A 82 -1.11 12.68 15.78
N ASP A 83 -2.33 13.22 15.88
CA ASP A 83 -3.49 12.46 16.38
C ASP A 83 -4.18 11.65 15.26
N ASN A 84 -4.28 12.23 14.06
CA ASN A 84 -4.88 11.60 12.89
C ASN A 84 -4.04 11.87 11.64
N LEU A 85 -3.52 10.78 11.05
CA LEU A 85 -2.74 10.82 9.81
C LEU A 85 -3.52 10.15 8.69
N ARG A 86 -3.65 10.84 7.56
CA ARG A 86 -4.25 10.27 6.35
C ARG A 86 -3.36 10.46 5.15
N ILE A 87 -2.92 9.36 4.57
CA ILE A 87 -2.06 9.29 3.37
C ILE A 87 -2.60 8.28 2.36
N GLY A 88 -3.91 7.99 2.41
CA GLY A 88 -4.56 7.08 1.48
C GLY A 88 -4.63 7.66 0.06
N HIS A 89 -4.95 6.83 -0.93
CA HIS A 89 -5.04 7.27 -2.34
C HIS A 89 -3.77 8.00 -2.81
N ASN A 90 -2.61 7.42 -2.52
CA ASN A 90 -1.30 7.87 -3.01
C ASN A 90 -0.67 6.76 -3.87
N LEU A 91 0.64 6.81 -4.09
CA LEU A 91 1.41 5.89 -4.94
C LEU A 91 2.49 5.15 -4.14
N ILE A 92 2.29 4.98 -2.84
CA ILE A 92 3.27 4.34 -1.95
C ILE A 92 3.21 2.82 -2.17
N THR A 93 4.34 2.22 -2.52
CA THR A 93 4.44 0.76 -2.68
C THR A 93 4.97 0.08 -1.43
N CYS A 94 5.84 0.75 -0.67
CA CYS A 94 6.30 0.30 0.64
C CYS A 94 6.94 1.43 1.44
N PHE A 95 7.03 1.26 2.75
CA PHE A 95 7.80 2.14 3.62
C PHE A 95 9.24 1.61 3.79
N LYS A 96 10.22 2.49 3.58
CA LYS A 96 11.65 2.17 3.74
C LYS A 96 12.17 2.39 5.16
N ASP A 97 11.54 3.31 5.88
CA ASP A 97 11.91 3.67 7.24
C ASP A 97 11.15 2.83 8.28
N ASP A 98 11.54 2.99 9.54
CA ASP A 98 10.87 2.37 10.67
C ASP A 98 9.40 2.82 10.78
N LEU A 99 8.50 1.86 10.96
CA LEU A 99 7.05 2.10 11.01
C LEU A 99 6.68 2.95 12.23
N ASP A 100 7.48 2.95 13.30
CA ASP A 100 7.33 3.84 14.46
C ASP A 100 7.44 5.33 14.08
N GLY A 101 8.23 5.66 13.05
CA GLY A 101 8.34 7.03 12.53
C GLY A 101 7.16 7.44 11.63
N ILE A 102 6.42 6.47 11.11
CA ILE A 102 5.41 6.66 10.06
C ILE A 102 4.01 6.61 10.66
N ILE A 103 3.72 5.58 11.43
CA ILE A 103 2.43 5.33 12.07
C ILE A 103 2.48 5.90 13.49
N LYS A 104 2.50 7.24 13.58
CA LYS A 104 2.52 7.96 14.86
C LYS A 104 1.14 8.09 15.49
N ALA A 105 0.12 8.27 14.65
CA ALA A 105 -1.26 8.46 15.08
C ALA A 105 -1.89 7.17 15.61
N GLU A 106 -2.86 7.30 16.52
CA GLU A 106 -3.68 6.18 17.00
C GLU A 106 -4.42 5.50 15.84
N ILE A 107 -4.90 6.31 14.89
CA ILE A 107 -5.53 5.86 13.65
C ILE A 107 -4.77 6.47 12.48
N THR A 108 -4.24 5.62 11.61
CA THR A 108 -3.58 6.02 10.36
C THR A 108 -4.31 5.43 9.16
N HIS A 109 -4.79 6.30 8.27
CA HIS A 109 -5.42 5.87 7.02
C HIS A 109 -4.36 5.74 5.92
N LEU A 110 -4.11 4.50 5.51
CA LEU A 110 -3.06 4.12 4.55
C LEU A 110 -3.64 3.57 3.24
N ASP A 111 -4.95 3.38 3.19
CA ASP A 111 -5.62 2.59 2.17
C ASP A 111 -5.53 3.17 0.74
N ASN A 112 -5.87 2.35 -0.25
CA ASN A 112 -5.81 2.70 -1.68
C ASN A 112 -4.42 3.20 -2.11
N ASN A 113 -3.37 2.54 -1.63
CA ASN A 113 -2.01 2.69 -2.12
C ASN A 113 -1.57 1.38 -2.80
N PRO A 114 -0.72 1.43 -3.84
CA PRO A 114 -0.29 0.26 -4.58
C PRO A 114 0.77 -0.56 -3.83
N TYR A 115 0.49 -0.96 -2.58
CA TYR A 115 1.47 -1.66 -1.76
C TYR A 115 1.93 -2.99 -2.38
N ASP A 116 3.22 -3.26 -2.22
CA ASP A 116 3.78 -4.60 -2.32
C ASP A 116 3.18 -5.46 -1.21
N CYS A 117 2.68 -6.66 -1.53
CA CYS A 117 1.89 -7.44 -0.58
C CYS A 117 2.68 -7.93 0.62
N ASP A 118 3.97 -8.21 0.45
CA ASP A 118 4.88 -8.53 1.55
C ASP A 118 5.10 -7.32 2.46
N CYS A 119 5.10 -6.12 1.89
CA CYS A 119 5.19 -4.89 2.66
C CYS A 119 3.91 -4.66 3.48
N LEU A 120 2.75 -4.82 2.84
CA LEU A 120 1.46 -4.67 3.51
C LEU A 120 1.29 -5.64 4.68
N GLU A 121 1.77 -6.87 4.55
CA GLU A 121 1.75 -7.84 5.64
C GLU A 121 2.66 -7.43 6.81
N LYS A 122 3.85 -6.86 6.53
CA LYS A 122 4.71 -6.29 7.58
C LYS A 122 4.02 -5.14 8.33
N ILE A 123 3.32 -4.26 7.62
CA ILE A 123 2.55 -3.16 8.21
C ILE A 123 1.48 -3.72 9.16
N LYS A 124 0.72 -4.74 8.72
CA LYS A 124 -0.31 -5.41 9.54
C LYS A 124 0.26 -6.03 10.81
N ILE A 125 1.37 -6.76 10.69
CA ILE A 125 2.03 -7.41 11.83
C ILE A 125 2.50 -6.36 12.83
N TRP A 126 3.17 -5.30 12.34
CA TRP A 126 3.65 -4.22 13.19
C TRP A 126 2.48 -3.49 13.89
N ALA A 127 1.40 -3.17 13.17
CA ALA A 127 0.25 -2.46 13.75
C ALA A 127 -0.41 -3.27 14.87
N LYS A 128 -0.62 -4.58 14.65
CA LYS A 128 -1.14 -5.49 15.66
C LYS A 128 -0.22 -5.60 16.88
N LYS A 129 1.10 -5.64 16.67
CA LYS A 129 2.08 -5.75 17.76
C LYS A 129 2.10 -4.51 18.65
N ASN A 130 1.90 -3.33 18.06
CA ASN A 130 2.00 -2.05 18.75
C ASN A 130 0.64 -1.45 19.14
N ASP A 131 -0.45 -2.23 19.04
CA ASP A 131 -1.82 -1.79 19.32
C ASP A 131 -2.24 -0.52 18.56
N LYS A 132 -1.80 -0.42 17.30
CA LYS A 132 -2.11 0.71 16.41
C LYS A 132 -3.19 0.34 15.41
N SER A 133 -4.09 1.27 15.14
CA SER A 133 -5.13 1.11 14.12
C SER A 133 -4.65 1.64 12.77
N VAL A 134 -4.61 0.76 11.77
CA VAL A 134 -4.30 1.12 10.37
C VAL A 134 -5.46 0.73 9.47
N ASP A 135 -5.93 1.69 8.68
CA ASP A 135 -6.96 1.46 7.68
C ASP A 135 -6.31 1.17 6.31
N ILE A 136 -6.47 -0.07 5.86
CA ILE A 136 -5.81 -0.68 4.68
C ILE A 136 -6.72 -1.71 3.98
N PHE A 137 -8.03 -1.63 4.19
CA PHE A 137 -8.97 -2.67 3.78
C PHE A 137 -8.92 -2.97 2.28
N HIS A 138 -9.01 -1.94 1.43
CA HIS A 138 -8.96 -2.07 -0.02
C HIS A 138 -7.61 -2.59 -0.50
N SER A 139 -6.52 -2.10 0.08
CA SER A 139 -5.16 -2.53 -0.25
C SER A 139 -4.92 -4.01 0.10
N ASP A 140 -5.46 -4.48 1.23
CA ASP A 140 -5.40 -5.90 1.64
C ASP A 140 -6.22 -6.77 0.69
N MET A 141 -7.40 -6.30 0.27
CA MET A 141 -8.20 -6.99 -0.75
C MET A 141 -7.47 -7.10 -2.09
N ASP A 142 -6.83 -6.03 -2.56
CA ASP A 142 -6.04 -6.05 -3.80
C ASP A 142 -4.94 -7.11 -3.75
N CYS A 143 -4.25 -7.23 -2.61
CA CYS A 143 -3.25 -8.26 -2.40
C CYS A 143 -3.83 -9.68 -2.41
N ARG A 144 -5.00 -9.89 -1.81
CA ARG A 144 -5.70 -11.18 -1.88
C ARG A 144 -6.08 -11.53 -3.32
N ILE A 145 -6.59 -10.55 -4.08
CA ILE A 145 -6.95 -10.72 -5.50
C ILE A 145 -5.72 -11.08 -6.33
N LYS A 146 -4.60 -10.38 -6.16
CA LYS A 146 -3.32 -10.70 -6.84
C LYS A 146 -2.90 -12.15 -6.57
N ARG A 147 -2.94 -12.60 -5.31
CA ARG A 147 -2.60 -13.98 -4.93
C ARG A 147 -3.56 -15.01 -5.52
N MET A 148 -4.86 -14.72 -5.55
CA MET A 148 -5.86 -15.61 -6.16
C MET A 148 -5.63 -15.75 -7.67
N ARG A 149 -5.36 -14.66 -8.38
CA ARG A 149 -5.02 -14.69 -9.81
C ARG A 149 -3.80 -15.56 -10.09
N GLY A 150 -2.71 -15.38 -9.32
CA GLY A 150 -1.51 -16.21 -9.48
C GLY A 150 -1.78 -17.71 -9.30
N LYS A 151 -2.65 -18.09 -8.35
CA LYS A 151 -3.08 -19.50 -8.20
C LYS A 151 -3.89 -20.00 -9.40
N ILE A 152 -4.82 -19.18 -9.90
CA ILE A 152 -5.64 -19.53 -11.08
C ILE A 152 -4.76 -19.72 -12.31
N ASP A 153 -3.79 -18.85 -12.53
CA ASP A 153 -2.88 -18.94 -13.68
C ASP A 153 -1.99 -20.19 -13.57
N GLY A 154 -1.46 -20.50 -12.39
CA GLY A 154 -0.74 -21.76 -12.16
C GLY A 154 -1.59 -23.02 -12.42
N LEU A 155 -2.88 -23.00 -12.05
CA LEU A 155 -3.80 -24.09 -12.37
C LEU A 155 -4.04 -24.22 -13.88
N LYS A 156 -4.17 -23.11 -14.62
CA LYS A 156 -4.30 -23.13 -16.08
C LYS A 156 -3.08 -23.74 -16.75
N ASP A 157 -1.88 -23.40 -16.29
CA ASP A 157 -0.64 -23.95 -16.83
C ASP A 157 -0.53 -25.46 -16.61
N LEU A 158 -0.96 -25.95 -15.43
CA LEU A 158 -1.01 -27.38 -15.14
C LEU A 158 -2.01 -28.09 -16.06
N LEU A 159 -3.21 -27.53 -16.25
CA LEU A 159 -4.22 -28.09 -17.16
C LEU A 159 -3.73 -28.11 -18.61
N GLY A 160 -3.07 -27.05 -19.07
CA GLY A 160 -2.44 -26.99 -20.39
C GLY A 160 -1.39 -28.08 -20.58
N LYS A 161 -0.53 -28.32 -19.58
CA LYS A 161 0.46 -29.39 -19.59
C LYS A 161 -0.16 -30.79 -19.61
N THR A 162 -1.20 -31.04 -18.81
CA THR A 162 -1.89 -32.34 -18.80
C THR A 162 -2.60 -32.65 -20.12
N ASN A 163 -3.10 -31.64 -20.84
CA ASN A 163 -3.69 -31.84 -22.16
C ASN A 163 -2.64 -32.16 -23.24
N THR A 164 -1.42 -31.62 -23.14
CA THR A 164 -0.30 -31.99 -24.02
C THR A 164 0.31 -33.37 -23.72
N ASP A 165 0.20 -33.87 -22.49
CA ASP A 165 0.62 -35.25 -22.17
C ASP A 165 -0.44 -36.29 -22.62
N LYS A 166 -1.73 -35.97 -22.52
CA LYS A 166 -2.80 -36.82 -23.08
C LYS A 166 -2.71 -37.00 -24.61
N SER A 167 -2.31 -35.97 -25.35
CA SER A 167 -2.12 -36.10 -26.82
C SER A 167 -0.91 -36.96 -27.21
N LYS A 168 0.10 -37.09 -26.33
CA LYS A 168 1.21 -38.05 -26.51
C LYS A 168 0.81 -39.48 -26.16
N GLU A 169 -0.06 -39.69 -25.16
CA GLU A 169 -0.62 -41.01 -24.85
C GLU A 169 -1.53 -41.53 -25.99
N GLU A 170 -2.36 -40.68 -26.60
CA GLU A 170 -3.19 -41.07 -27.76
C GLU A 170 -2.35 -41.47 -29.00
N THR A 171 -1.17 -40.87 -29.18
CA THR A 171 -0.26 -41.23 -30.29
C THR A 171 0.46 -42.55 -30.02
N THR A 172 0.70 -42.90 -28.76
CA THR A 172 1.32 -44.17 -28.36
C THR A 172 0.30 -45.33 -28.41
N LEU A 173 -0.96 -45.07 -28.06
CA LEU A 173 -2.07 -46.03 -28.18
C LEU A 173 -2.45 -46.30 -29.64
N ARG A 174 -2.38 -45.31 -30.54
CA ARG A 174 -2.56 -45.54 -32.00
C ARG A 174 -1.48 -46.46 -32.60
N ASN A 175 -0.29 -46.49 -32.02
CA ASN A 175 0.78 -47.41 -32.46
C ASN A 175 0.63 -48.83 -31.87
N LEU A 176 -0.26 -49.03 -30.89
CA LEU A 176 -0.59 -50.36 -30.34
C LEU A 176 -1.80 -51.01 -31.03
N VAL A 177 -2.63 -50.24 -31.75
CA VAL A 177 -3.75 -50.77 -32.55
C VAL A 177 -3.29 -51.39 -33.88
N ASN A 178 -2.05 -51.14 -34.33
CA ASN A 178 -1.48 -51.76 -35.54
C ASN A 178 -0.90 -53.18 -35.31
N VAL A 179 -1.10 -53.80 -34.15
CA VAL A 179 -0.67 -55.20 -33.90
C VAL A 179 -1.84 -56.19 -34.00
N GLU A 180 -3.10 -55.72 -33.92
CA GLU A 180 -4.27 -56.60 -34.15
C GLU A 180 -4.55 -56.84 -35.64
N ASP A 181 -4.20 -55.89 -36.52
CA ASP A 181 -4.38 -56.03 -37.97
C ASP A 181 -3.34 -56.95 -38.66
N GLU A 182 -2.22 -57.29 -38.01
CA GLU A 182 -1.25 -58.27 -38.54
C GLU A 182 -1.56 -59.73 -38.16
N VAL A 183 -2.44 -59.98 -37.18
CA VAL A 183 -2.83 -61.34 -36.79
C VAL A 183 -3.96 -61.88 -37.69
N GLU A 184 -4.78 -61.01 -38.29
CA GLU A 184 -5.85 -61.40 -39.21
C GLU A 184 -5.37 -61.86 -40.60
N VAL A 185 -4.10 -61.59 -40.94
CA VAL A 185 -3.48 -62.00 -42.22
C VAL A 185 -2.87 -63.41 -42.12
N LEU A 186 -2.61 -63.94 -40.92
CA LEU A 186 -1.99 -65.27 -40.73
C LEU A 186 -2.99 -66.44 -40.66
N PHE A 187 -4.30 -66.19 -40.75
CA PHE A 187 -5.36 -67.22 -40.70
C PHE A 187 -6.27 -67.28 -41.94
N LYS A 188 -5.82 -66.77 -43.09
CA LYS A 188 -6.46 -67.04 -44.39
C LYS A 188 -5.58 -67.87 -45.32
#